data_AF-A0A0C5VS53-F1
#
_entry.id   AF-A0A0C5VS53-F1
#
_cell.length_a   1.000
_cell.length_b   1.000
_cell.length_c   1.000
_cell.angle_alpha   90.00
_cell.angle_beta   90.00
_cell.angle_gamma   90.00
#
_symmetry.space_group_name_H-M   'P 1'
#
loop_
_entity.id
_entity.type
_entity.pdbx_description
1 polymer ?
#
loop_
_entity_poly.entity_id
_entity_poly.type
_entity_poly.pdbx_seq_one_letter_code
_entity_poly.pdbx_strand_id
1 'polypeptide(L)'
;MTHRIDLTETRPIIPELIPKTMWGKNVRAIISKQNWDALRWSFGAIKFPPPFTTSAVTDLGLPRPNWNDEIKCQICGKKQDSLELHELWEYENELNVQKLIGFVSVCEDCHLSLHLGFANTVNKGEKAKNHLIKLNKWTDKEAEKNINSIYKKWLERSQHEYTLNIDYLKKWFPDTKIHFNWLEDEGRWVGNRLDAISWAQKSLKSEAVILDTETTGLLTKINVEVIELAVINMKGKVIYYSRFHPRYKIPKRVIEIHGIKNEDVIEAPKFSEKHEKLLKLLNSKTVITYNAKFDKGVIENTCKMFKILPPDCKWECAMHIYRVFTESGKLLPLPESKHNAVDDCKAVLNIIKKMAKG
;
A
#
# COMPACT_ATOMS: atom_id res chain seq x y z
N MET A 1 29.64 -3.78 8.42
CA MET A 1 29.68 -3.32 9.82
C MET A 1 28.24 -3.11 10.27
N THR A 2 27.72 -4.01 11.10
CA THR A 2 26.41 -3.84 11.72
C THR A 2 26.51 -2.64 12.66
N HIS A 3 25.80 -1.55 12.34
CA HIS A 3 25.50 -0.53 13.36
C HIS A 3 24.53 -1.17 14.37
N ARG A 4 25.06 -2.02 15.24
CA ARG A 4 24.47 -2.17 16.57
C ARG A 4 24.62 -0.80 17.18
N ILE A 5 23.51 -0.09 17.38
CA ILE A 5 23.54 1.07 18.26
C ILE A 5 24.01 0.53 19.59
N ASP A 6 25.20 0.95 19.96
CA ASP A 6 25.84 0.54 21.18
C ASP A 6 25.12 1.25 22.33
N LEU A 7 24.04 0.62 22.81
CA LEU A 7 23.30 1.06 23.99
C LEU A 7 24.16 0.94 25.26
N THR A 8 25.44 0.53 25.17
CA THR A 8 26.39 0.54 26.29
C THR A 8 26.99 1.93 26.56
N GLU A 9 26.84 2.90 25.66
CA GLU A 9 27.05 4.30 26.01
C GLU A 9 25.84 4.80 26.81
N THR A 10 26.10 5.23 28.04
CA THR A 10 25.23 5.75 29.12
C THR A 10 24.19 6.83 28.71
N ARG A 11 23.33 6.56 27.73
CA ARG A 11 22.21 7.44 27.36
C ARG A 11 20.93 6.91 27.98
N PRO A 12 20.12 7.79 28.61
CA PRO A 12 18.85 7.37 29.14
C PRO A 12 17.93 6.86 28.02
N ILE A 13 17.24 5.75 28.27
CA ILE A 13 16.13 5.28 27.45
C ILE A 13 15.00 6.30 27.59
N ILE A 14 14.62 6.92 26.48
CA ILE A 14 13.57 7.94 26.44
C ILE A 14 12.40 7.47 25.58
N PRO A 15 11.15 7.77 25.95
CA PRO A 15 10.01 7.56 25.08
C PRO A 15 10.19 8.24 23.73
N GLU A 16 9.90 7.49 22.66
CA GLU A 16 9.83 7.99 21.30
C GLU A 16 8.39 8.38 20.96
N LEU A 17 8.10 9.67 21.08
CA LEU A 17 6.82 10.24 20.66
C LEU A 17 6.93 10.75 19.21
N ILE A 18 6.28 10.03 18.30
CA ILE A 18 6.23 10.35 16.87
C ILE A 18 5.28 11.54 16.63
N PRO A 19 5.65 12.55 15.80
CA PRO A 19 4.78 13.68 15.46
C PRO A 19 3.40 13.20 14.97
N LYS A 20 2.34 13.91 15.33
CA LYS A 20 0.96 13.51 14.96
C LYS A 20 0.77 13.29 13.45
N THR A 21 1.42 14.13 12.63
CA THR A 21 1.41 14.06 11.16
C THR A 21 2.08 12.80 10.59
N MET A 22 2.79 12.05 11.44
CA MET A 22 3.53 10.83 11.11
C MET A 22 2.94 9.56 11.71
N TRP A 23 1.83 9.65 12.45
CA TRP A 23 1.15 8.48 12.98
C TRP A 23 0.72 7.52 11.85
N GLY A 24 0.97 6.22 12.04
CA GLY A 24 0.71 5.18 11.03
C GLY A 24 1.79 5.04 9.95
N LYS A 25 2.71 6.00 9.80
CA LYS A 25 3.78 5.98 8.79
C LYS A 25 5.05 5.29 9.32
N ASN A 26 4.97 3.98 9.54
CA ASN A 26 6.08 3.14 10.04
C ASN A 26 6.61 2.17 8.97
N VAL A 27 7.74 1.50 9.23
CA VAL A 27 8.40 0.66 8.22
C VAL A 27 7.50 -0.52 7.83
N ARG A 28 6.85 -1.13 8.82
CA ARG A 28 5.91 -2.25 8.61
C ARG A 28 4.76 -1.88 7.66
N ALA A 29 4.32 -0.62 7.65
CA ALA A 29 3.28 -0.14 6.74
C ALA A 29 3.79 0.09 5.30
N ILE A 30 5.10 0.20 5.10
CA ILE A 30 5.72 0.63 3.84
C ILE A 30 6.29 -0.54 3.04
N ILE A 31 6.74 -1.61 3.71
CA ILE A 31 7.32 -2.78 3.06
C ILE A 31 6.37 -3.98 3.10
N SER A 32 6.63 -5.00 2.25
CA SER A 32 5.83 -6.22 2.26
C SER A 32 5.94 -6.95 3.60
N LYS A 33 4.92 -7.74 3.94
CA LYS A 33 4.97 -8.62 5.12
C LYS A 33 6.20 -9.54 5.08
N GLN A 34 6.58 -10.07 3.92
CA GLN A 34 7.77 -10.91 3.80
C GLN A 34 9.05 -10.13 4.15
N ASN A 35 9.20 -8.90 3.63
CA ASN A 35 10.36 -8.06 3.93
C ASN A 35 10.38 -7.61 5.38
N TRP A 36 9.21 -7.34 5.98
CA TRP A 36 9.09 -7.03 7.40
C TRP A 36 9.46 -8.23 8.28
N ASP A 37 8.95 -9.41 7.98
CA ASP A 37 9.29 -10.63 8.71
C ASP A 37 10.77 -10.98 8.53
N ALA A 38 11.34 -10.73 7.34
CA ALA A 38 12.77 -10.85 7.07
C ALA A 38 13.61 -9.87 7.92
N LEU A 39 13.20 -8.60 8.06
CA LEU A 39 13.84 -7.65 8.97
C LEU A 39 13.74 -8.13 10.42
N ARG A 40 12.56 -8.56 10.89
CA ARG A 40 12.38 -9.09 12.26
C ARG A 40 13.33 -10.24 12.53
N TRP A 41 13.45 -11.19 11.61
CA TRP A 41 14.41 -12.27 11.73
C TRP A 41 15.86 -11.75 11.70
N SER A 42 16.24 -10.98 10.70
CA SER A 42 17.60 -10.47 10.51
C SER A 42 18.12 -9.61 11.67
N PHE A 43 17.24 -8.93 12.39
CA PHE A 43 17.58 -8.13 13.56
C PHE A 43 17.40 -8.85 14.90
N GLY A 44 17.12 -10.17 14.88
CA GLY A 44 17.05 -11.00 16.08
C GLY A 44 15.77 -10.85 16.88
N ALA A 45 14.69 -10.36 16.27
CA ALA A 45 13.39 -10.24 16.92
C ALA A 45 12.61 -11.56 16.97
N ILE A 46 12.88 -12.50 16.07
CA ILE A 46 12.26 -13.84 16.03
C ILE A 46 13.30 -14.91 15.74
N LYS A 47 13.19 -16.10 16.35
CA LYS A 47 14.19 -17.18 16.24
C LYS A 47 14.14 -17.92 14.92
N PHE A 48 12.93 -18.22 14.48
CA PHE A 48 12.72 -19.05 13.32
C PHE A 48 12.60 -18.19 12.06
N PRO A 49 13.29 -18.55 10.97
CA PRO A 49 13.14 -17.88 9.70
C PRO A 49 11.69 -18.01 9.22
N PRO A 50 11.08 -16.95 8.68
CA PRO A 50 9.79 -17.07 8.00
C PRO A 50 9.88 -18.06 6.82
N PRO A 51 8.77 -18.70 6.41
CA PRO A 51 8.78 -19.81 5.43
C PRO A 51 9.49 -19.50 4.11
N PHE A 52 9.58 -18.23 3.74
CA PHE A 52 10.05 -17.75 2.43
C PHE A 52 11.49 -17.16 2.48
N THR A 53 12.18 -17.24 3.63
CA THR A 53 13.34 -16.36 3.89
C THR A 53 14.73 -16.97 3.68
N THR A 54 14.88 -18.28 3.54
CA THR A 54 16.24 -18.87 3.54
C THR A 54 17.09 -18.44 2.35
N SER A 55 16.54 -18.38 1.14
CA SER A 55 17.21 -17.80 -0.05
C SER A 55 17.05 -16.28 -0.10
N ALA A 56 15.83 -15.78 0.15
CA ALA A 56 15.53 -14.36 -0.01
C ALA A 56 16.35 -13.45 0.92
N VAL A 57 16.64 -13.86 2.16
CA VAL A 57 17.39 -13.01 3.11
C VAL A 57 18.88 -13.00 2.80
N THR A 58 19.45 -14.11 2.33
CA THR A 58 20.86 -14.15 1.90
C THR A 58 21.09 -13.24 0.70
N ASP A 59 20.13 -13.19 -0.22
CA ASP A 59 20.22 -12.38 -1.44
C ASP A 59 20.09 -10.87 -1.14
N LEU A 60 19.38 -10.50 -0.08
CA LEU A 60 19.20 -9.10 0.36
C LEU A 60 20.40 -8.54 1.15
N GLY A 61 21.37 -9.37 1.55
CA GLY A 61 22.52 -8.92 2.34
C GLY A 61 22.16 -8.37 3.73
N LEU A 62 21.03 -8.81 4.28
CA LEU A 62 20.56 -8.40 5.60
C LEU A 62 21.49 -8.89 6.73
N PRO A 63 21.54 -8.19 7.88
CA PRO A 63 22.29 -8.67 9.04
C PRO A 63 21.84 -10.06 9.45
N ARG A 64 22.78 -10.91 9.88
CA ARG A 64 22.45 -12.25 10.38
C ARG A 64 22.92 -12.38 11.83
N PRO A 65 22.01 -12.53 12.81
CA PRO A 65 22.37 -12.83 14.19
C PRO A 65 23.00 -14.22 14.27
N ASN A 66 23.78 -14.46 15.33
CA ASN A 66 24.16 -15.82 15.67
C ASN A 66 22.94 -16.51 16.29
N TRP A 67 22.32 -17.44 15.54
CA TRP A 67 21.10 -18.12 15.98
C TRP A 67 21.31 -19.20 17.04
N ASN A 68 22.57 -19.47 17.40
CA ASN A 68 22.90 -20.25 18.59
C ASN A 68 22.79 -19.40 19.87
N ASP A 69 22.79 -18.08 19.77
CA ASP A 69 22.61 -17.19 20.91
C ASP A 69 21.13 -17.14 21.33
N GLU A 70 20.89 -16.90 22.61
CA GLU A 70 19.55 -16.66 23.12
C GLU A 70 19.00 -15.30 22.66
N ILE A 71 17.72 -15.29 22.28
CA ILE A 71 17.01 -14.05 21.97
C ILE A 71 16.76 -13.28 23.26
N LYS A 72 17.36 -12.09 23.34
CA LYS A 72 17.25 -11.19 24.47
C LYS A 72 16.95 -9.77 24.02
N CYS A 73 16.11 -9.09 24.78
CA CYS A 73 15.84 -7.68 24.61
C CYS A 73 17.16 -6.89 24.63
N GLN A 74 17.39 -6.06 23.61
CA GLN A 74 18.62 -5.27 23.51
C GLN A 74 18.67 -4.10 24.50
N ILE A 75 17.54 -3.75 25.13
CA ILE A 75 17.47 -2.71 26.16
C ILE A 75 17.66 -3.30 27.57
N CYS A 76 16.85 -4.29 27.95
CA CYS A 76 16.81 -4.79 29.34
C CYS A 76 17.43 -6.17 29.54
N GLY A 77 17.85 -6.85 28.46
CA GLY A 77 18.42 -8.20 28.52
C GLY A 77 17.43 -9.33 28.80
N LYS A 78 16.13 -9.03 28.97
CA LYS A 78 15.07 -10.05 29.19
C LYS A 78 15.04 -11.03 28.03
N LYS A 79 15.12 -12.33 28.33
CA LYS A 79 14.97 -13.42 27.36
C LYS A 79 13.50 -13.59 26.99
N GLN A 80 13.21 -13.74 25.71
CA GLN A 80 11.85 -13.97 25.20
C GLN A 80 11.91 -14.66 23.84
N ASP A 81 10.96 -15.55 23.56
CA ASP A 81 10.94 -16.31 22.29
C ASP A 81 10.66 -15.43 21.06
N SER A 82 9.98 -14.31 21.28
CA SER A 82 9.64 -13.32 20.26
C SER A 82 9.73 -11.92 20.88
N LEU A 83 10.46 -11.03 20.21
CA LEU A 83 10.61 -9.62 20.54
C LEU A 83 9.89 -8.77 19.49
N GLU A 84 9.65 -7.50 19.81
CA GLU A 84 9.26 -6.49 18.84
C GLU A 84 10.49 -5.88 18.18
N LEU A 85 10.39 -5.60 16.88
CA LEU A 85 11.40 -4.86 16.15
C LEU A 85 11.00 -3.38 16.13
N HIS A 86 11.59 -2.59 17.02
CA HIS A 86 11.31 -1.16 17.17
C HIS A 86 12.13 -0.34 16.17
N GLU A 87 11.50 0.60 15.48
CA GLU A 87 12.19 1.51 14.55
C GLU A 87 12.84 2.68 15.29
N LEU A 88 14.08 3.02 14.91
CA LEU A 88 14.81 4.13 15.51
C LEU A 88 14.79 5.33 14.58
N TRP A 89 14.43 6.48 15.13
CA TRP A 89 14.16 7.71 14.38
C TRP A 89 15.08 8.86 14.78
N GLU A 90 15.61 9.55 13.77
CA GLU A 90 16.23 10.87 13.91
C GLU A 90 15.29 11.94 13.35
N TYR A 91 15.28 13.12 13.97
CA TYR A 91 14.41 14.23 13.57
C TYR A 91 15.24 15.45 13.20
N GLU A 92 15.25 15.79 11.91
CA GLU A 92 15.88 17.00 11.39
C GLU A 92 14.82 18.13 11.45
N ASN A 93 14.63 18.72 12.63
CA ASN A 93 13.49 19.60 12.91
C ASN A 93 13.45 20.84 11.99
N GLU A 94 14.59 21.37 11.56
CA GLU A 94 14.66 22.53 10.65
C GLU A 94 14.10 22.23 9.26
N LEU A 95 14.21 20.97 8.83
CA LEU A 95 13.72 20.49 7.54
C LEU A 95 12.38 19.74 7.66
N ASN A 96 11.87 19.57 8.88
CA ASN A 96 10.73 18.71 9.20
C ASN A 96 10.86 17.30 8.60
N VAL A 97 12.03 16.66 8.78
CA VAL A 97 12.27 15.29 8.30
C VAL A 97 12.34 14.32 9.48
N GLN A 98 11.54 13.25 9.41
CA GLN A 98 11.66 12.07 10.28
C GLN A 98 12.41 10.99 9.51
N LYS A 99 13.58 10.61 10.00
CA LYS A 99 14.53 9.74 9.30
C LYS A 99 14.71 8.44 10.03
N LEU A 100 14.49 7.33 9.33
CA LEU A 100 14.81 6.00 9.84
C LEU A 100 16.33 5.87 9.92
N ILE A 101 16.84 5.52 11.10
CA ILE A 101 18.30 5.34 11.33
C ILE A 101 18.67 3.92 11.76
N GLY A 102 17.70 3.08 12.11
CA GLY A 102 17.98 1.73 12.56
C GLY A 102 16.77 0.98 13.11
N PHE A 103 17.06 -0.18 13.67
CA PHE A 103 16.10 -1.01 14.39
C PHE A 103 16.73 -1.54 15.67
N VAL A 104 15.88 -1.80 16.66
CA VAL A 104 16.26 -2.47 17.91
C VAL A 104 15.22 -3.51 18.31
N SER A 105 15.67 -4.72 18.62
CA SER A 105 14.83 -5.82 19.07
C SER A 105 14.60 -5.73 20.58
N VAL A 106 13.34 -5.55 20.99
CA VAL A 106 12.96 -5.22 22.38
C VAL A 106 11.79 -6.08 22.89
N CYS A 107 11.73 -6.34 24.19
CA CYS A 107 10.58 -7.05 24.78
C CYS A 107 9.34 -6.14 24.86
N GLU A 108 8.16 -6.73 25.10
CA GLU A 108 6.90 -5.99 25.18
C GLU A 108 6.96 -4.84 26.19
N ASP A 109 7.53 -5.07 27.37
CA ASP A 109 7.62 -4.05 28.42
C ASP A 109 8.49 -2.86 27.98
N CYS A 110 9.65 -3.11 27.36
CA CYS A 110 10.51 -2.06 26.82
C CYS A 110 9.86 -1.33 25.64
N HIS A 111 9.19 -2.06 24.74
CA HIS A 111 8.47 -1.48 23.60
C HIS A 111 7.37 -0.53 24.05
N LEU A 112 6.59 -0.91 25.06
CA LEU A 112 5.58 -0.02 25.65
C LEU A 112 6.20 1.20 26.33
N SER A 113 7.36 1.06 26.98
CA SER A 113 8.09 2.19 27.57
C SER A 113 8.59 3.19 26.51
N LEU A 114 9.03 2.70 25.34
CA LEU A 114 9.38 3.56 24.20
C LEU A 114 8.14 4.25 23.63
N HIS A 115 7.02 3.54 23.52
CA HIS A 115 5.74 4.08 23.03
C HIS A 115 4.81 4.52 24.16
N LEU A 116 5.29 5.33 25.10
CA LEU A 116 4.53 5.72 26.29
C LEU A 116 3.18 6.37 25.97
N GLY A 117 3.10 7.17 24.90
CA GLY A 117 1.84 7.77 24.43
C GLY A 117 0.81 6.71 24.02
N PHE A 118 1.22 5.67 23.30
CA PHE A 118 0.35 4.54 22.95
C PHE A 118 0.01 3.69 24.17
N ALA A 119 0.98 3.44 25.06
CA ALA A 119 0.75 2.69 26.30
C ALA A 119 -0.39 3.33 27.13
N ASN A 120 -0.46 4.66 27.19
CA ASN A 120 -1.56 5.38 27.82
C ASN A 120 -2.91 5.08 27.16
N THR A 121 -2.98 5.03 25.83
CA THR A 121 -4.23 4.74 25.10
C THR A 121 -4.75 3.32 25.30
N VAL A 122 -3.89 2.37 25.66
CA VAL A 122 -4.27 0.97 25.92
C VAL A 122 -4.29 0.63 27.42
N ASN A 123 -4.36 1.64 28.29
CA ASN A 123 -4.40 1.51 29.74
C ASN A 123 -3.20 0.73 30.35
N LYS A 124 -2.04 0.80 29.70
CA LYS A 124 -0.76 0.22 30.16
C LYS A 124 0.28 1.29 30.51
N GLY A 125 -0.13 2.56 30.55
CA GLY A 125 0.74 3.73 30.74
C GLY A 125 1.57 3.70 32.01
N GLU A 126 0.93 3.39 33.15
CA GLU A 126 1.62 3.35 34.44
C GLU A 126 2.64 2.22 34.52
N LYS A 127 2.29 1.03 34.02
CA LYS A 127 3.23 -0.10 33.89
C LYS A 127 4.44 0.27 33.03
N ALA A 128 4.21 0.91 31.88
CA ALA A 128 5.26 1.35 30.96
C ALA A 128 6.17 2.42 31.58
N LYS A 129 5.58 3.39 32.31
CA LYS A 129 6.32 4.41 33.05
C LYS A 129 7.18 3.78 34.15
N ASN A 130 6.63 2.88 34.96
CA ASN A 130 7.37 2.22 36.04
C ASN A 130 8.53 1.37 35.50
N HIS A 131 8.33 0.70 34.37
CA HIS A 131 9.40 -0.02 33.69
C HIS A 131 10.51 0.92 33.19
N LEU A 132 10.14 2.05 32.57
CA LEU A 132 11.07 3.08 32.11
C LEU A 132 11.91 3.68 33.25
N ILE A 133 11.28 3.96 34.40
CA ILE A 133 11.95 4.45 35.61
C ILE A 133 13.01 3.45 36.06
N LYS A 134 12.65 2.16 36.12
CA LYS A 134 13.57 1.09 36.50
C LYS A 134 14.75 0.96 35.54
N LEU A 135 14.53 1.05 34.23
CA LEU A 135 15.58 0.95 33.21
C LEU A 135 16.61 2.07 33.35
N ASN A 136 16.14 3.29 33.60
CA ASN A 136 16.99 4.47 33.71
C ASN A 136 17.55 4.73 35.11
N LYS A 137 17.10 3.97 36.12
CA LYS A 137 17.37 4.23 37.54
C LYS A 137 17.00 5.66 37.96
N TRP A 138 15.91 6.18 37.42
CA TRP A 138 15.42 7.52 37.75
C TRP A 138 14.69 7.54 39.08
N THR A 139 14.75 8.68 39.77
CA THR A 139 13.75 9.07 40.77
C THR A 139 12.45 9.49 40.10
N ASP A 140 11.33 9.50 40.82
CA ASP A 140 10.04 9.95 40.27
C ASP A 140 10.10 11.39 39.72
N LYS A 141 10.83 12.27 40.41
CA LYS A 141 11.05 13.67 40.00
C LYS A 141 11.84 13.77 38.69
N GLU A 142 12.87 12.94 38.51
CA GLU A 142 13.62 12.88 37.26
C GLU A 142 12.77 12.31 36.12
N ALA A 143 12.00 11.26 36.40
CA ALA A 143 11.12 10.65 35.42
C ALA A 143 10.08 11.65 34.90
N GLU A 144 9.42 12.37 35.81
CA GLU A 144 8.46 13.41 35.46
C GLU A 144 9.10 14.54 34.65
N LYS A 145 10.26 15.04 35.09
CA LYS A 145 11.00 16.09 34.36
C LYS A 145 11.36 15.64 32.94
N ASN A 146 11.87 14.43 32.77
CA ASN A 146 12.29 13.90 31.46
C ASN A 146 11.08 13.65 30.56
N ILE A 147 10.02 13.01 31.07
CA ILE A 147 8.80 12.74 30.31
C ILE A 147 8.14 14.05 29.86
N ASN A 148 8.03 15.04 30.74
CA ASN A 148 7.45 16.35 30.41
C ASN A 148 8.24 17.07 29.31
N SER A 149 9.59 17.00 29.37
CA SER A 149 10.46 17.55 28.32
C SER A 149 10.22 16.89 26.96
N ILE A 150 10.05 15.56 26.93
CA ILE A 150 9.75 14.80 25.72
C ILE A 150 8.38 15.17 25.14
N TYR A 151 7.35 15.27 25.99
CA TYR A 151 6.02 15.71 25.57
C TYR A 151 6.04 17.13 24.99
N LYS A 152 6.81 18.06 25.58
CA LYS A 152 6.97 19.41 25.04
C LYS A 152 7.56 19.39 23.63
N LYS A 153 8.66 18.66 23.42
CA LYS A 153 9.26 18.49 22.07
C LYS A 153 8.28 17.86 21.09
N TRP A 154 7.52 16.86 21.52
CA TRP A 154 6.52 16.23 20.68
C TRP A 154 5.37 17.17 20.29
N LEU A 155 4.90 18.02 21.22
CA LEU A 155 3.89 19.03 20.96
C LEU A 155 4.36 20.04 19.91
N GLU A 156 5.60 20.52 20.02
CA GLU A 156 6.24 21.41 19.05
C GLU A 156 6.33 20.75 17.67
N ARG A 157 6.89 19.54 17.57
CA ARG A 157 6.98 18.81 16.29
C ARG A 157 5.62 18.54 15.66
N SER A 158 4.60 18.29 16.49
CA SER A 158 3.24 17.99 16.00
C SER A 158 2.50 19.21 15.42
N GLN A 159 3.09 20.40 15.47
CA GLN A 159 2.57 21.59 14.76
C GLN A 159 3.04 21.69 13.30
N HIS A 160 3.93 20.80 12.86
CA HIS A 160 4.52 20.85 11.53
C HIS A 160 4.22 19.58 10.72
N GLU A 161 4.17 19.73 9.40
CA GLU A 161 4.11 18.60 8.48
C GLU A 161 5.49 18.00 8.28
N TYR A 162 5.65 16.75 8.73
CA TYR A 162 6.90 16.01 8.59
C TYR A 162 6.90 15.15 7.33
N THR A 163 8.07 15.07 6.69
CA THR A 163 8.34 14.12 5.60
C THR A 163 9.09 12.91 6.14
N LEU A 164 8.74 11.72 5.66
CA LEU A 164 9.41 10.49 6.02
C LEU A 164 10.63 10.24 5.12
N ASN A 165 11.78 9.98 5.73
CA ASN A 165 12.97 9.50 5.04
C ASN A 165 13.28 8.06 5.51
N ILE A 166 13.18 7.10 4.59
CA ILE A 166 13.46 5.68 4.83
C ILE A 166 14.69 5.18 4.06
N ASP A 167 15.58 6.08 3.64
CA ASP A 167 16.74 5.74 2.83
C ASP A 167 17.67 4.71 3.49
N TYR A 168 17.58 4.57 4.81
CA TYR A 168 18.24 3.49 5.55
C TYR A 168 17.91 2.09 4.99
N LEU A 169 16.71 1.89 4.44
CA LEU A 169 16.28 0.63 3.82
C LEU A 169 16.92 0.35 2.46
N LYS A 170 17.44 1.36 1.75
CA LYS A 170 18.11 1.22 0.44
C LYS A 170 19.29 0.25 0.47
N LYS A 171 19.88 0.02 1.65
CA LYS A 171 20.98 -0.93 1.85
C LYS A 171 20.62 -2.36 1.46
N TRP A 172 19.38 -2.77 1.73
CA TRP A 172 18.90 -4.14 1.54
C TRP A 172 17.80 -4.20 0.50
N PHE A 173 17.07 -3.10 0.35
CA PHE A 173 16.03 -2.93 -0.63
C PHE A 173 16.47 -1.76 -1.54
N PRO A 174 17.55 -1.92 -2.36
CA PRO A 174 18.11 -0.85 -3.21
C PRO A 174 17.09 -0.29 -4.20
N ASP A 175 16.10 -1.13 -4.47
CA ASP A 175 14.89 -0.93 -5.20
C ASP A 175 13.78 -0.21 -4.39
N THR A 176 14.12 0.50 -3.31
CA THR A 176 13.16 1.36 -2.55
C THR A 176 12.76 2.62 -3.31
N LYS A 177 12.47 2.50 -4.60
CA LYS A 177 11.19 2.98 -5.11
C LYS A 177 10.19 1.89 -4.77
N ILE A 178 9.56 1.97 -3.60
CA ILE A 178 8.54 1.04 -3.09
C ILE A 178 7.82 0.37 -4.26
N HIS A 179 8.29 -0.82 -4.64
CA HIS A 179 8.04 -1.31 -6.00
C HIS A 179 6.66 -1.92 -6.06
N PHE A 180 5.94 -1.42 -7.05
CA PHE A 180 4.81 -2.02 -7.72
C PHE A 180 5.19 -3.38 -8.31
N ASN A 181 5.28 -4.40 -7.48
CA ASN A 181 5.04 -5.77 -7.91
C ASN A 181 3.80 -6.31 -7.21
N TRP A 182 2.68 -5.89 -7.80
CA TRP A 182 1.46 -6.66 -8.02
C TRP A 182 0.80 -7.45 -6.89
N LEU A 183 -0.45 -7.02 -6.64
CA LEU A 183 -1.55 -7.86 -6.19
C LEU A 183 -1.73 -9.06 -7.13
N GLU A 184 -1.53 -10.25 -6.61
CA GLU A 184 -2.56 -11.29 -6.46
C GLU A 184 -1.84 -12.52 -5.90
N ASP A 185 -1.72 -12.61 -4.57
CA ASP A 185 -1.91 -13.88 -3.88
C ASP A 185 -2.22 -13.66 -2.40
N GLU A 186 -3.14 -14.46 -1.86
CA GLU A 186 -3.38 -14.67 -0.43
C GLU A 186 -3.86 -13.49 0.46
N GLY A 187 -4.55 -12.50 -0.09
CA GLY A 187 -5.38 -11.59 0.72
C GLY A 187 -4.60 -10.74 1.74
N ARG A 188 -3.31 -10.47 1.53
CA ARG A 188 -2.52 -9.54 2.37
C ARG A 188 -1.76 -8.49 1.55
N TRP A 189 -1.72 -7.30 2.15
CA TRP A 189 -1.35 -5.98 1.61
C TRP A 189 0.14 -5.78 1.32
N VAL A 190 0.43 -4.93 0.32
CA VAL A 190 1.70 -4.17 0.18
C VAL A 190 1.40 -2.79 -0.45
N GLY A 191 1.82 -1.69 0.17
CA GLY A 191 1.71 -0.31 -0.34
C GLY A 191 1.10 0.70 0.65
N ASN A 192 1.65 1.91 0.71
CA ASN A 192 1.21 3.03 1.55
C ASN A 192 0.70 4.22 0.70
N ARG A 193 0.10 5.23 1.33
CA ARG A 193 -0.47 6.40 0.62
C ARG A 193 0.51 7.09 -0.34
N LEU A 194 1.80 7.19 0.00
CA LEU A 194 2.83 7.79 -0.86
C LEU A 194 3.03 6.99 -2.15
N ASP A 195 2.86 5.67 -2.11
CA ASP A 195 2.94 4.82 -3.30
C ASP A 195 1.79 5.12 -4.24
N ALA A 196 0.58 5.26 -3.71
CA ALA A 196 -0.58 5.63 -4.51
C ALA A 196 -0.42 7.01 -5.16
N ILE A 197 0.15 7.98 -4.43
CA ILE A 197 0.49 9.31 -4.96
C ILE A 197 1.54 9.18 -6.09
N SER A 198 2.62 8.43 -5.87
CA SER A 198 3.70 8.21 -6.85
C SER A 198 3.20 7.51 -8.11
N TRP A 199 2.39 6.47 -7.95
CA TRP A 199 1.72 5.78 -9.04
C TRP A 199 0.86 6.72 -9.87
N ALA A 200 0.05 7.54 -9.21
CA ALA A 200 -0.84 8.47 -9.88
C ALA A 200 -0.05 9.52 -10.66
N GLN A 201 1.00 10.09 -10.07
CA GLN A 201 1.89 11.04 -10.73
C GLN A 201 2.61 10.42 -11.95
N LYS A 202 3.09 9.18 -11.83
CA LYS A 202 3.72 8.45 -12.95
C LYS A 202 2.70 8.14 -14.04
N SER A 203 1.51 7.68 -13.67
CA SER A 203 0.43 7.33 -14.61
C SER A 203 0.04 8.53 -15.47
N LEU A 204 -0.19 9.70 -14.85
CA LEU A 204 -0.54 10.94 -15.55
C LEU A 204 0.52 11.42 -16.56
N LYS A 205 1.79 11.01 -16.39
CA LYS A 205 2.90 11.35 -17.29
C LYS A 205 3.22 10.27 -18.31
N SER A 206 2.49 9.14 -18.29
CA SER A 206 2.74 7.99 -19.16
C SER A 206 1.74 7.92 -20.31
N GLU A 207 1.99 7.01 -21.26
CA GLU A 207 1.09 6.68 -22.37
C GLU A 207 0.01 5.65 -21.98
N ALA A 208 -0.19 5.41 -20.68
CA ALA A 208 -1.28 4.58 -20.19
C ALA A 208 -2.63 5.13 -20.62
N VAL A 209 -3.60 4.22 -20.73
CA VAL A 209 -4.98 4.55 -21.09
C VAL A 209 -5.91 4.08 -20.00
N ILE A 210 -7.05 4.76 -19.85
CA ILE A 210 -8.11 4.34 -18.94
C ILE A 210 -9.20 3.71 -19.78
N LEU A 211 -9.68 2.54 -19.35
CA LEU A 211 -10.72 1.77 -20.01
C LEU A 211 -11.83 1.46 -19.01
N ASP A 212 -13.06 1.46 -19.51
CA ASP A 212 -14.24 1.01 -18.77
C ASP A 212 -15.20 0.28 -19.72
N THR A 213 -15.96 -0.67 -19.17
CA THR A 213 -16.93 -1.49 -19.92
C THR A 213 -18.30 -1.53 -19.25
N GLU A 214 -19.35 -1.39 -20.06
CA GLU A 214 -20.69 -1.85 -19.70
C GLU A 214 -20.94 -3.22 -20.32
N THR A 215 -21.66 -4.08 -19.60
CA THR A 215 -21.72 -5.51 -19.94
C THR A 215 -23.13 -6.07 -19.81
N THR A 216 -23.36 -7.26 -20.35
CA THR A 216 -24.64 -7.99 -20.15
C THR A 216 -24.81 -8.59 -18.75
N GLY A 217 -23.82 -8.45 -17.84
CA GLY A 217 -23.90 -8.93 -16.46
C GLY A 217 -22.56 -9.18 -15.76
N LEU A 218 -22.60 -9.93 -14.65
CA LEU A 218 -21.42 -10.23 -13.83
C LEU A 218 -20.68 -11.48 -14.28
N LEU A 219 -19.35 -11.49 -14.14
CA LEU A 219 -18.43 -12.59 -14.52
C LEU A 219 -18.71 -13.96 -13.88
N THR A 220 -19.65 -14.06 -12.95
CA THR A 220 -20.12 -15.36 -12.43
C THR A 220 -20.96 -16.14 -13.44
N LYS A 221 -21.27 -15.55 -14.60
CA LYS A 221 -22.04 -16.18 -15.68
C LYS A 221 -21.15 -16.47 -16.90
N ILE A 222 -21.38 -17.61 -17.54
CA ILE A 222 -20.66 -18.04 -18.77
C ILE A 222 -20.94 -17.11 -19.96
N ASN A 223 -22.10 -16.42 -19.98
CA ASN A 223 -22.59 -15.68 -21.14
C ASN A 223 -22.51 -14.14 -21.01
N VAL A 224 -21.44 -13.60 -20.41
CA VAL A 224 -21.25 -12.15 -20.29
C VAL A 224 -20.48 -11.58 -21.48
N GLU A 225 -21.00 -10.50 -22.06
CA GLU A 225 -20.41 -9.79 -23.20
C GLU A 225 -20.29 -8.30 -22.92
N VAL A 226 -19.31 -7.64 -23.53
CA VAL A 226 -19.19 -6.18 -23.56
C VAL A 226 -20.28 -5.60 -24.48
N ILE A 227 -21.02 -4.59 -24.00
CA ILE A 227 -22.05 -3.87 -24.77
C ILE A 227 -21.73 -2.39 -24.96
N GLU A 228 -20.86 -1.81 -24.12
CA GLU A 228 -20.26 -0.49 -24.32
C GLU A 228 -18.80 -0.54 -23.85
N LEU A 229 -17.90 0.11 -24.59
CA LEU A 229 -16.49 0.21 -24.22
C LEU A 229 -15.98 1.60 -24.56
N ALA A 230 -15.37 2.25 -23.58
CA ALA A 230 -14.67 3.51 -23.76
C ALA A 230 -13.19 3.36 -23.41
N VAL A 231 -12.35 4.12 -24.12
CA VAL A 231 -10.94 4.31 -23.77
C VAL A 231 -10.62 5.79 -23.84
N ILE A 232 -10.04 6.32 -22.76
CA ILE A 232 -9.53 7.70 -22.70
C ILE A 232 -8.02 7.70 -22.46
N ASN A 233 -7.34 8.74 -22.91
CA ASN A 233 -5.94 8.98 -22.52
C ASN A 233 -5.85 9.74 -21.18
N MET A 234 -4.64 9.90 -20.65
CA MET A 234 -4.38 10.63 -19.40
C MET A 234 -4.71 12.13 -19.45
N LYS A 235 -4.97 12.68 -20.64
CA LYS A 235 -5.46 14.06 -20.83
C LYS A 235 -6.99 14.15 -20.77
N GLY A 236 -7.69 13.03 -20.67
CA GLY A 236 -9.16 12.97 -20.65
C GLY A 236 -9.82 12.95 -22.03
N LYS A 237 -9.04 12.84 -23.11
CA LYS A 237 -9.59 12.71 -24.46
C LYS A 237 -10.05 11.28 -24.70
N VAL A 238 -11.28 11.12 -25.17
CA VAL A 238 -11.80 9.84 -25.67
C VAL A 238 -11.05 9.48 -26.96
N ILE A 239 -10.35 8.35 -26.95
CA ILE A 239 -9.56 7.84 -28.07
C ILE A 239 -10.18 6.59 -28.69
N TYR A 240 -11.13 5.96 -27.99
CA TYR A 240 -11.98 4.92 -28.53
C TYR A 240 -13.32 4.90 -27.79
N TYR A 241 -14.39 4.65 -28.54
CA TYR A 241 -15.72 4.43 -28.02
C TYR A 241 -16.50 3.56 -29.00
N SER A 242 -17.24 2.57 -28.50
CA SER A 242 -18.22 1.83 -29.28
C SER A 242 -19.26 1.20 -28.37
N ARG A 243 -20.48 1.08 -28.88
CA ARG A 243 -21.47 0.11 -28.41
C ARG A 243 -21.41 -1.15 -29.25
N PHE A 244 -21.92 -2.25 -28.72
CA PHE A 244 -21.90 -3.55 -29.39
C PHE A 244 -23.23 -4.27 -29.28
N HIS A 245 -23.62 -4.92 -30.37
CA HIS A 245 -24.76 -5.84 -30.37
C HIS A 245 -24.35 -7.17 -29.71
N PRO A 246 -24.90 -7.52 -28.53
CA PRO A 246 -24.58 -8.78 -27.85
C PRO A 246 -25.31 -9.96 -28.51
N ARG A 247 -24.81 -11.19 -28.30
CA ARG A 247 -25.49 -12.41 -28.78
C ARG A 247 -26.66 -12.81 -27.90
N TYR A 248 -26.69 -12.33 -26.65
CA TYR A 248 -27.76 -12.60 -25.70
C TYR A 248 -28.44 -11.31 -25.25
N LYS A 249 -29.74 -11.41 -24.99
CA LYS A 249 -30.56 -10.29 -24.51
C LYS A 249 -30.01 -9.75 -23.17
N ILE A 250 -29.86 -8.42 -23.08
CA ILE A 250 -29.48 -7.73 -21.85
C ILE A 250 -30.61 -7.91 -20.82
N PRO A 251 -30.34 -8.50 -19.63
CA PRO A 251 -31.36 -8.69 -18.60
C PRO A 251 -31.86 -7.37 -18.02
N LYS A 252 -33.16 -7.25 -17.68
CA LYS A 252 -33.77 -6.02 -17.13
C LYS A 252 -32.98 -5.42 -15.95
N ARG A 253 -32.57 -6.26 -14.99
CA ARG A 253 -31.78 -5.82 -13.82
C ARG A 253 -30.42 -5.19 -14.16
N VAL A 254 -29.87 -5.47 -15.34
CA VAL A 254 -28.59 -4.93 -15.81
C VAL A 254 -28.84 -3.62 -16.56
N ILE A 255 -29.92 -3.57 -17.36
CA ILE A 255 -30.45 -2.33 -17.93
C ILE A 255 -30.76 -1.29 -16.84
N GLU A 256 -31.29 -1.72 -15.68
CA GLU A 256 -31.56 -0.82 -14.54
C GLU A 256 -30.29 -0.20 -13.93
N ILE A 257 -29.10 -0.78 -14.16
CA ILE A 257 -27.82 -0.27 -13.65
C ILE A 257 -27.25 0.78 -14.60
N HIS A 258 -27.03 0.42 -15.86
CA HIS A 258 -26.31 1.25 -16.85
C HIS A 258 -27.23 1.94 -17.87
N GLY A 259 -28.53 1.65 -17.87
CA GLY A 259 -29.54 2.31 -18.71
C GLY A 259 -29.57 1.92 -20.19
N ILE A 260 -28.69 1.04 -20.67
CA ILE A 260 -28.59 0.63 -22.09
C ILE A 260 -29.61 -0.47 -22.37
N LYS A 261 -30.58 -0.18 -23.22
CA LYS A 261 -31.64 -1.11 -23.61
C LYS A 261 -31.20 -1.99 -24.78
N ASN A 262 -31.93 -3.08 -25.02
CA ASN A 262 -31.62 -3.97 -26.15
C ASN A 262 -31.78 -3.27 -27.50
N GLU A 263 -32.74 -2.34 -27.57
CA GLU A 263 -33.04 -1.55 -28.75
C GLU A 263 -31.92 -0.53 -29.06
N ASP A 264 -31.19 -0.06 -28.04
CA ASP A 264 -30.09 0.91 -28.20
C ASP A 264 -28.85 0.30 -28.88
N VAL A 265 -28.76 -1.04 -28.92
CA VAL A 265 -27.61 -1.78 -29.44
C VAL A 265 -28.00 -2.78 -30.53
N ILE A 266 -29.23 -2.73 -31.04
CA ILE A 266 -29.69 -3.69 -32.06
C ILE A 266 -28.97 -3.50 -33.40
N GLU A 267 -28.75 -2.24 -33.79
CA GLU A 267 -28.01 -1.84 -35.00
C GLU A 267 -26.51 -1.60 -34.74
N ALA A 268 -26.04 -1.85 -33.51
CA ALA A 268 -24.63 -1.69 -33.17
C ALA A 268 -23.78 -2.80 -33.82
N PRO A 269 -22.50 -2.54 -34.14
CA PRO A 269 -21.62 -3.59 -34.67
C PRO A 269 -21.42 -4.70 -33.64
N LYS A 270 -21.07 -5.91 -34.08
CA LYS A 270 -20.58 -6.95 -33.18
C LYS A 270 -19.20 -6.55 -32.63
N PHE A 271 -18.84 -7.08 -31.46
CA PHE A 271 -17.53 -6.84 -30.87
C PHE A 271 -16.37 -7.20 -31.82
N SER A 272 -16.49 -8.31 -32.55
CA SER A 272 -15.51 -8.77 -33.54
C SER A 272 -15.24 -7.77 -34.67
N GLU A 273 -16.21 -6.92 -35.04
CA GLU A 273 -16.09 -5.98 -36.16
C GLU A 273 -15.26 -4.73 -35.81
N LYS A 274 -15.11 -4.41 -34.52
CA LYS A 274 -14.28 -3.28 -34.06
C LYS A 274 -13.03 -3.72 -33.31
N HIS A 275 -12.90 -5.02 -33.06
CA HIS A 275 -11.83 -5.62 -32.26
C HIS A 275 -10.42 -5.28 -32.76
N GLU A 276 -10.17 -5.29 -34.08
CA GLU A 276 -8.84 -4.99 -34.62
C GLU A 276 -8.35 -3.57 -34.24
N LYS A 277 -9.26 -2.59 -34.27
CA LYS A 277 -8.96 -1.21 -33.85
C LYS A 277 -8.67 -1.14 -32.35
N LEU A 278 -9.37 -1.93 -31.54
CA LEU A 278 -9.14 -2.02 -30.11
C LEU A 278 -7.78 -2.66 -29.80
N LEU A 279 -7.41 -3.76 -30.47
CA LEU A 279 -6.09 -4.38 -30.32
C LEU A 279 -4.96 -3.42 -30.65
N LYS A 280 -5.03 -2.73 -31.79
CA LYS A 280 -4.02 -1.73 -32.19
C LYS A 280 -3.88 -0.62 -31.15
N LEU A 281 -4.96 -0.28 -30.45
CA LEU A 281 -4.96 0.76 -29.44
C LEU A 281 -4.36 0.29 -28.11
N LEU A 282 -4.65 -0.94 -27.68
CA LEU A 282 -4.35 -1.45 -26.34
C LEU A 282 -3.06 -2.25 -26.26
N ASN A 283 -2.66 -2.94 -27.34
CA ASN A 283 -1.50 -3.83 -27.32
C ASN A 283 -0.23 -3.08 -26.87
N SER A 284 0.56 -3.75 -26.02
CA SER A 284 1.79 -3.23 -25.42
C SER A 284 1.63 -1.97 -24.55
N LYS A 285 0.40 -1.53 -24.25
CA LYS A 285 0.13 -0.42 -23.34
C LYS A 285 -0.19 -0.90 -21.93
N THR A 286 -0.14 0.04 -20.99
CA THR A 286 -0.79 -0.10 -19.69
C THR A 286 -2.24 0.38 -19.78
N VAL A 287 -3.17 -0.51 -19.44
CA VAL A 287 -4.62 -0.25 -19.39
C VAL A 287 -5.05 -0.19 -17.93
N ILE A 288 -5.49 0.97 -17.50
CA ILE A 288 -6.00 1.21 -16.15
C ILE A 288 -7.52 1.11 -16.18
N THR A 289 -8.10 0.28 -15.33
CA THR A 289 -9.55 0.32 -15.07
C THR A 289 -9.81 0.45 -13.58
N TYR A 290 -11.05 0.74 -13.19
CA TYR A 290 -11.36 0.77 -11.77
C TYR A 290 -11.27 -0.63 -11.17
N ASN A 291 -11.85 -1.64 -11.81
CA ASN A 291 -11.80 -3.04 -11.37
C ASN A 291 -11.20 -3.94 -12.46
N ALA A 292 -9.86 -3.93 -12.57
CA ALA A 292 -9.15 -4.59 -13.68
C ALA A 292 -9.52 -6.07 -13.86
N LYS A 293 -9.76 -6.80 -12.77
CA LYS A 293 -10.19 -8.20 -12.83
C LYS A 293 -11.51 -8.38 -13.57
N PHE A 294 -12.43 -7.44 -13.38
CA PHE A 294 -13.73 -7.46 -14.03
C PHE A 294 -13.62 -7.14 -15.52
N ASP A 295 -13.07 -5.97 -15.87
CA ASP A 295 -12.99 -5.53 -17.27
C ASP A 295 -12.16 -6.50 -18.12
N LYS A 296 -10.99 -6.91 -17.61
CA LYS A 296 -10.13 -7.90 -18.25
C LYS A 296 -10.91 -9.20 -18.51
N GLY A 297 -11.55 -9.73 -17.47
CA GLY A 297 -12.28 -11.00 -17.57
C GLY A 297 -13.42 -10.94 -18.59
N VAL A 298 -14.16 -9.83 -18.66
CA VAL A 298 -15.29 -9.71 -19.60
C VAL A 298 -14.79 -9.56 -21.03
N ILE A 299 -13.71 -8.80 -21.24
CA ILE A 299 -13.07 -8.68 -22.56
C ILE A 299 -12.53 -10.03 -23.01
N GLU A 300 -11.83 -10.77 -22.15
CA GLU A 300 -11.34 -12.12 -22.45
C GLU A 300 -12.47 -13.09 -22.78
N ASN A 301 -13.57 -13.06 -22.01
CA ASN A 301 -14.74 -13.89 -22.27
C ASN A 301 -15.39 -13.54 -23.61
N THR A 302 -15.56 -12.25 -23.90
CA THR A 302 -16.11 -11.76 -25.18
C THR A 302 -15.20 -12.17 -26.35
N CYS A 303 -13.89 -12.05 -26.22
CA CYS A 303 -12.94 -12.49 -27.25
C CYS A 303 -13.04 -14.01 -27.48
N LYS A 304 -13.08 -14.82 -26.41
CA LYS A 304 -13.24 -16.27 -26.49
C LYS A 304 -14.53 -16.67 -27.22
N MET A 305 -15.61 -15.97 -26.93
CA MET A 305 -16.92 -16.15 -27.54
C MET A 305 -16.95 -15.89 -29.06
N PHE A 306 -16.20 -14.90 -29.53
CA PHE A 306 -16.03 -14.60 -30.95
C PHE A 306 -14.85 -15.35 -31.60
N LYS A 307 -14.14 -16.20 -30.84
CA LYS A 307 -12.93 -16.92 -31.28
C LYS A 307 -11.83 -15.98 -31.80
N ILE A 308 -11.65 -14.84 -31.14
CA ILE A 308 -10.62 -13.84 -31.40
C ILE A 308 -9.69 -13.69 -30.19
N LEU A 309 -8.51 -13.10 -30.39
CA LEU A 309 -7.51 -12.96 -29.33
C LEU A 309 -7.78 -11.73 -28.43
N PRO A 310 -7.63 -11.82 -27.10
CA PRO A 310 -7.69 -10.64 -26.25
C PRO A 310 -6.49 -9.70 -26.48
N PRO A 311 -6.58 -8.42 -26.09
CA PRO A 311 -5.45 -7.49 -26.16
C PRO A 311 -4.29 -7.92 -25.26
N ASP A 312 -3.09 -7.96 -25.82
CA ASP A 312 -1.85 -8.23 -25.10
C ASP A 312 -1.35 -6.93 -24.47
N CYS A 313 -1.81 -6.66 -23.26
CA CYS A 313 -1.57 -5.41 -22.55
C CYS A 313 -1.38 -5.64 -21.06
N LYS A 314 -0.71 -4.70 -20.41
CA LYS A 314 -0.56 -4.68 -18.96
C LYS A 314 -1.82 -4.06 -18.35
N TRP A 315 -2.62 -4.84 -17.65
CA TRP A 315 -3.73 -4.31 -16.86
C TRP A 315 -3.22 -3.65 -15.59
N GLU A 316 -3.89 -2.64 -15.05
CA GLU A 316 -3.66 -2.01 -13.74
C GLU A 316 -5.00 -1.62 -13.10
N CYS A 317 -5.12 -1.77 -11.77
CA CYS A 317 -6.40 -1.64 -11.06
C CYS A 317 -6.42 -0.40 -10.15
N ALA A 318 -7.12 0.66 -10.58
CA ALA A 318 -7.20 1.91 -9.83
C ALA A 318 -7.97 1.78 -8.51
N MET A 319 -8.92 0.84 -8.37
CA MET A 319 -9.66 0.62 -7.11
C MET A 319 -8.72 0.20 -5.97
N HIS A 320 -7.73 -0.65 -6.26
CA HIS A 320 -6.76 -1.05 -5.25
C HIS A 320 -5.86 0.12 -4.85
N ILE A 321 -5.39 0.91 -5.82
CA ILE A 321 -4.57 2.08 -5.53
C ILE A 321 -5.37 3.14 -4.76
N TYR A 322 -6.63 3.34 -5.10
CA TYR A 322 -7.51 4.28 -4.41
C TYR A 322 -7.83 3.84 -2.98
N ARG A 323 -8.00 2.54 -2.73
CA ARG A 323 -8.07 1.97 -1.38
C ARG A 323 -6.81 2.26 -0.57
N VAL A 324 -5.63 2.11 -1.16
CA VAL A 324 -4.34 2.42 -0.51
C VAL A 324 -4.26 3.91 -0.20
N PHE A 325 -4.58 4.78 -1.17
CA PHE A 325 -4.57 6.22 -0.99
C PHE A 325 -5.48 6.69 0.15
N THR A 326 -6.70 6.16 0.21
CA THR A 326 -7.69 6.52 1.23
C THR A 326 -7.47 5.84 2.57
N GLU A 327 -6.52 4.90 2.67
CA GLU A 327 -6.22 4.11 3.87
C GLU A 327 -7.48 3.43 4.45
N SER A 328 -8.47 3.16 3.60
CA SER A 328 -9.84 2.81 4.04
C SER A 328 -9.96 1.38 4.59
N GLY A 329 -8.94 0.55 4.40
CA GLY A 329 -8.99 -0.87 4.76
C GLY A 329 -9.95 -1.72 3.89
N LYS A 330 -10.78 -1.13 3.03
CA LYS A 330 -11.81 -1.81 2.21
C LYS A 330 -11.77 -1.35 0.76
N LEU A 331 -12.22 -2.17 -0.19
CA LEU A 331 -12.42 -1.71 -1.57
C LEU A 331 -13.60 -0.72 -1.58
N LEU A 332 -13.37 0.45 -2.15
CA LEU A 332 -14.39 1.49 -2.25
C LEU A 332 -15.05 1.45 -3.63
N PRO A 333 -16.35 1.77 -3.76
CA PRO A 333 -16.96 1.99 -5.07
C PRO A 333 -16.30 3.18 -5.78
N LEU A 334 -16.40 3.23 -7.10
CA LEU A 334 -15.91 4.34 -7.90
C LEU A 334 -16.68 5.61 -7.50
N PRO A 335 -16.02 6.66 -6.99
CA PRO A 335 -16.69 7.91 -6.66
C PRO A 335 -17.30 8.55 -7.91
N GLU A 336 -18.52 9.07 -7.80
CA GLU A 336 -19.21 9.77 -8.89
C GLU A 336 -19.42 8.93 -10.18
N SER A 337 -19.43 7.59 -10.06
CA SER A 337 -19.80 6.70 -11.16
C SER A 337 -21.20 7.04 -11.66
N LYS A 338 -21.35 7.06 -12.98
CA LYS A 338 -22.60 7.32 -13.70
C LYS A 338 -23.10 6.10 -14.46
N HIS A 339 -22.42 4.96 -14.33
CA HIS A 339 -22.75 3.71 -15.04
C HIS A 339 -22.87 3.93 -16.56
N ASN A 340 -21.89 4.67 -17.10
CA ASN A 340 -21.61 4.70 -18.53
C ASN A 340 -20.11 4.76 -18.75
N ALA A 341 -19.63 4.11 -19.81
CA ALA A 341 -18.20 3.82 -19.95
C ALA A 341 -17.33 5.09 -20.04
N VAL A 342 -17.83 6.13 -20.69
CA VAL A 342 -17.05 7.37 -20.89
C VAL A 342 -16.93 8.17 -19.60
N ASP A 343 -18.02 8.33 -18.85
CA ASP A 343 -17.98 9.11 -17.61
C ASP A 343 -17.29 8.34 -16.49
N ASP A 344 -17.39 7.02 -16.45
CA ASP A 344 -16.66 6.20 -15.46
C ASP A 344 -15.16 6.21 -15.75
N CYS A 345 -14.74 6.20 -17.03
CA CYS A 345 -13.36 6.51 -17.40
C CYS A 345 -12.89 7.88 -16.86
N LYS A 346 -13.72 8.92 -16.96
CA LYS A 346 -13.39 10.26 -16.44
C LYS A 346 -13.35 10.28 -14.91
N ALA A 347 -14.24 9.56 -14.24
CA ALA A 347 -14.24 9.40 -12.78
C ALA A 347 -12.93 8.72 -12.32
N VAL A 348 -12.49 7.68 -13.03
CA VAL A 348 -11.18 7.05 -12.80
C VAL A 348 -10.03 8.06 -13.02
N LEU A 349 -10.08 8.90 -14.06
CA LEU A 349 -9.07 9.94 -14.24
C LEU A 349 -9.10 10.97 -13.09
N ASN A 350 -10.27 11.32 -12.58
CA ASN A 350 -10.42 12.26 -11.47
C ASN A 350 -9.84 11.71 -10.17
N ILE A 351 -10.04 10.43 -9.85
CA ILE A 351 -9.39 9.81 -8.69
C ILE A 351 -7.87 9.78 -8.88
N ILE A 352 -7.35 9.48 -10.07
CA ILE A 352 -5.91 9.52 -10.34
C ILE A 352 -5.37 10.93 -10.12
N LYS A 353 -6.03 11.96 -10.66
CA LYS A 353 -5.64 13.37 -10.43
C LYS A 353 -5.71 13.77 -8.97
N LYS A 354 -6.70 13.29 -8.22
CA LYS A 354 -6.83 13.53 -6.77
C LYS A 354 -5.67 12.87 -6.02
N MET A 355 -5.37 11.61 -6.31
CA MET A 355 -4.25 10.90 -5.71
C MET A 355 -2.91 11.58 -6.01
N ALA A 356 -2.70 12.07 -7.23
CA ALA A 356 -1.46 12.74 -7.60
C ALA A 356 -1.20 14.05 -6.84
N LYS A 357 -2.24 14.69 -6.28
CA LYS A 357 -2.17 15.95 -5.53
C LYS A 357 -1.80 15.78 -4.06
N GLY A 358 -1.89 14.57 -3.50
CA GLY A 358 -1.58 14.30 -2.09
C GLY A 358 -2.79 13.98 -1.24
#